data_AF-A0A7S3U527-F1
#
_entry.id   AF-A0A7S3U527-F1
#
_cell.length_a   1.000
_cell.length_b   1.000
_cell.length_c   1.000
_cell.angle_alpha   90.00
_cell.angle_beta   90.00
_cell.angle_gamma   90.00
#
_symmetry.space_group_name_H-M   'P 1'
#
loop_
_entity.id
_entity.type
_entity.pdbx_description
1 polymer ?
#
loop_
_entity_poly.entity_id
_entity_poly.type
_entity_poly.pdbx_seq_one_letter_code
_entity_poly.pdbx_strand_id
1 'polypeptide(L)'
;LGSEGLPEGCLLSVRSGSTRRQAPADPKKLRLNFPRGIQYGDLFKVDLLAPLGSVELQLKPGQDQYEVKMPKAMGHSNDFNLTLKVAGDAAPSSSNNDHVEARTKKPAHLLDLGGPMPDASPSSSQRHRLALAAQSYLDQHALLPWLQGLLQDLIHDRPQDPW
;
A
#
# COMPACT_ATOMS: atom_id res chain seq x y z
N LEU A 1 -0.24 7.72 28.69
CA LEU A 1 -0.93 6.44 28.39
C LEU A 1 -0.88 5.60 29.66
N GLY A 2 -1.99 5.03 30.14
CA GLY A 2 -1.92 3.93 31.10
C GLY A 2 -1.40 2.71 30.36
N SER A 3 -0.32 2.09 30.84
CA SER A 3 0.26 0.87 30.25
C SER A 3 -0.18 -0.40 30.99
N GLU A 4 -1.10 -0.27 31.95
CA GLU A 4 -1.64 -1.41 32.69
C GLU A 4 -2.33 -2.38 31.73
N GLY A 5 -1.88 -3.63 31.71
CA GLY A 5 -2.43 -4.70 30.88
C GLY A 5 -1.88 -4.79 29.45
N LEU A 6 -0.93 -3.95 29.04
CA LEU A 6 -0.30 -4.08 27.72
C LEU A 6 0.86 -5.09 27.76
N PRO A 7 0.87 -6.11 26.88
CA PRO A 7 2.03 -6.96 26.69
C PRO A 7 3.27 -6.14 26.27
N GLU A 8 4.44 -6.59 26.70
CA GLU A 8 5.70 -5.96 26.31
C GLU A 8 5.91 -6.05 24.79
N GLY A 9 6.48 -4.99 24.20
CA GLY A 9 6.77 -4.95 22.77
C GLY A 9 5.58 -4.64 21.86
N CYS A 10 4.40 -4.36 22.41
CA CYS A 10 3.26 -3.90 21.62
C CYS A 10 3.54 -2.58 20.88
N LEU A 11 2.94 -2.43 19.70
CA LEU A 11 2.96 -1.22 18.89
C LEU A 11 1.57 -0.59 18.86
N LEU A 12 1.50 0.71 19.08
CA LEU A 12 0.31 1.50 18.83
C LEU A 12 0.34 2.01 17.39
N SER A 13 -0.71 1.74 16.63
CA SER A 13 -0.86 2.14 15.23
C SER A 13 -2.09 3.03 15.07
N VAL A 14 -1.88 4.31 14.80
CA VAL A 14 -2.96 5.29 14.62
C VAL A 14 -3.04 5.72 13.17
N ARG A 15 -4.24 5.65 12.57
CA ARG A 15 -4.52 6.12 11.21
C ARG A 15 -5.52 7.28 11.26
N SER A 16 -5.20 8.34 10.56
CA SER A 16 -6.10 9.47 10.28
C SER A 16 -6.02 9.80 8.80
N GLY A 17 -7.17 9.86 8.12
CA GLY A 17 -7.24 9.97 6.66
C GLY A 17 -6.36 8.92 5.95
N SER A 18 -5.45 9.40 5.10
CA SER A 18 -4.47 8.58 4.37
C SER A 18 -3.19 8.27 5.16
N THR A 19 -2.99 8.90 6.33
CA THR A 19 -1.74 8.76 7.10
C THR A 19 -1.89 7.72 8.19
N ARG A 20 -0.95 6.76 8.25
CA ARG A 20 -0.75 5.85 9.38
C ARG A 20 0.57 6.16 10.08
N ARG A 21 0.56 6.23 11.40
CA ARG A 21 1.75 6.34 12.25
C ARG A 21 1.77 5.21 13.26
N GLN A 22 2.94 4.65 13.50
CA GLN A 22 3.14 3.56 14.46
C GLN A 22 4.27 3.92 15.42
N ALA A 23 4.13 3.53 16.68
CA ALA A 23 5.16 3.72 17.71
C ALA A 23 5.02 2.64 18.80
N PRO A 24 6.09 2.35 19.57
CA PRO A 24 5.99 1.49 20.74
C PRO A 24 4.90 1.98 21.70
N ALA A 25 4.12 1.06 22.24
CA ALA A 25 3.13 1.30 23.28
C ALA A 25 3.78 1.52 24.67
N ASP A 26 4.90 2.24 24.69
CA ASP A 26 5.65 2.62 25.88
C ASP A 26 5.33 4.09 26.22
N PRO A 27 4.75 4.38 27.39
CA PRO A 27 4.40 5.74 27.79
C PRO A 27 5.56 6.75 27.71
N LYS A 28 6.81 6.31 27.87
CA LYS A 28 7.99 7.18 27.81
C LYS A 28 8.45 7.47 26.37
N LYS A 29 8.15 6.57 25.43
CA LYS A 29 8.61 6.64 24.03
C LYS A 29 7.50 6.96 23.04
N LEU A 30 6.23 6.90 23.46
CA LEU A 30 5.10 7.07 22.56
C LEU A 30 5.04 8.51 22.01
N ARG A 31 5.39 8.65 20.74
CA ARG A 31 5.26 9.89 19.97
C ARG A 31 4.76 9.58 18.57
N LEU A 32 3.61 10.14 18.20
CA LEU A 32 3.00 9.98 16.89
C LEU A 32 2.75 11.36 16.27
N ASN A 33 3.59 11.74 15.30
CA ASN A 33 3.47 13.02 14.61
C ASN A 33 2.72 12.84 13.30
N PHE A 34 1.60 13.54 13.15
CA PHE A 34 0.81 13.54 11.93
C PHE A 34 1.07 14.81 11.11
N PRO A 35 0.99 14.73 9.75
CA PRO A 35 1.06 15.91 8.90
C PRO A 35 0.04 16.97 9.29
N ARG A 36 0.38 18.24 9.04
CA ARG A 36 -0.55 19.37 9.20
C ARG A 36 -1.70 19.19 8.21
N GLY A 37 -2.94 19.19 8.71
CA GLY A 37 -4.14 18.96 7.88
C GLY A 37 -5.22 18.12 8.55
N ILE A 38 -4.90 17.42 9.64
CA ILE A 38 -5.91 16.78 10.50
C ILE A 38 -6.65 17.87 11.28
N GLN A 39 -7.96 17.89 11.17
CA GLN A 39 -8.86 18.83 11.82
C GLN A 39 -9.46 18.23 13.10
N TYR A 40 -9.92 19.10 14.00
CA TYR A 40 -10.76 18.67 15.12
C TYR A 40 -12.07 18.08 14.59
N GLY A 41 -12.42 16.88 15.03
CA GLY A 41 -13.61 16.15 14.58
C GLY A 41 -13.33 15.08 13.53
N ASP A 42 -12.12 15.02 12.97
CA ASP A 42 -11.75 13.95 12.04
C ASP A 42 -11.75 12.58 12.73
N LEU A 43 -12.35 11.59 12.08
CA LEU A 43 -12.30 10.20 12.52
C LEU A 43 -10.88 9.64 12.38
N PHE A 44 -10.42 8.97 13.43
CA PHE A 44 -9.17 8.24 13.42
C PHE A 44 -9.37 6.82 13.92
N LYS A 45 -8.59 5.89 13.37
CA LYS A 45 -8.55 4.49 13.78
C LYS A 45 -7.33 4.25 14.65
N VAL A 46 -7.52 3.56 15.78
CA VAL A 46 -6.44 3.11 16.65
C VAL A 46 -6.41 1.59 16.65
N ASP A 47 -5.26 1.03 16.29
CA ASP A 47 -4.98 -0.40 16.32
C ASP A 47 -3.85 -0.66 17.34
N LEU A 48 -4.01 -1.66 18.19
CA LEU A 48 -2.94 -2.18 19.05
C LEU A 48 -2.41 -3.48 18.44
N LEU A 49 -1.11 -3.53 18.15
CA LEU A 49 -0.46 -4.65 17.49
C LEU A 49 0.49 -5.34 18.47
N ALA A 50 0.43 -6.66 18.57
CA ALA A 50 1.35 -7.46 19.36
C ALA A 50 2.38 -8.16 18.46
N PRO A 51 3.65 -8.27 18.88
CA PRO A 51 4.62 -9.08 18.17
C PRO A 51 4.20 -10.55 18.24
N LEU A 52 4.08 -11.20 17.08
CA LEU A 52 3.77 -12.63 16.99
C LEU A 52 5.03 -13.50 16.96
N GLY A 53 6.16 -12.94 16.53
CA GLY A 53 7.44 -13.64 16.46
C GLY A 53 8.55 -12.70 15.98
N SER A 54 9.80 -13.10 16.20
CA SER A 54 11.00 -12.39 15.75
C SER A 54 12.05 -13.39 15.28
N VAL A 55 12.68 -13.12 14.15
CA VAL A 55 13.78 -13.92 13.59
C VAL A 55 14.83 -12.96 13.03
N GLU A 56 16.08 -13.22 13.35
CA GLU A 56 17.23 -12.52 12.78
C GLU A 56 17.71 -13.24 11.53
N LEU A 57 18.02 -12.47 10.48
CA LEU A 57 18.49 -13.00 9.20
C LEU A 57 19.79 -12.31 8.83
N GLN A 58 20.76 -13.09 8.38
CA GLN A 58 22.01 -12.56 7.85
C GLN A 58 21.89 -12.29 6.35
N LEU A 59 22.12 -11.05 5.94
CA LEU A 59 22.17 -10.67 4.53
C LEU A 59 23.36 -11.34 3.85
N LYS A 60 23.09 -11.98 2.71
CA LYS A 60 24.11 -12.57 1.84
C LYS A 60 24.25 -11.74 0.55
N PRO A 61 25.48 -11.44 0.11
CA PRO A 61 25.70 -10.75 -1.16
C PRO A 61 25.05 -11.49 -2.33
N GLY A 62 24.33 -10.76 -3.20
CA GLY A 62 23.67 -11.32 -4.38
C GLY A 62 22.42 -12.17 -4.09
N GLN A 63 21.98 -12.26 -2.83
CA GLN A 63 20.72 -12.90 -2.47
C GLN A 63 19.65 -11.84 -2.22
N ASP A 64 18.67 -11.78 -3.13
CA ASP A 64 17.58 -10.79 -3.09
C ASP A 64 16.29 -11.36 -2.46
N GLN A 65 16.25 -12.66 -2.16
CA GLN A 65 15.08 -13.34 -1.63
C GLN A 65 15.44 -14.24 -0.43
N TYR A 66 14.71 -14.11 0.67
CA TYR A 66 14.91 -14.85 1.91
C TYR A 66 13.60 -15.51 2.34
N GLU A 67 13.63 -16.81 2.57
CA GLU A 67 12.54 -17.52 3.22
C GLU A 67 12.72 -17.40 4.74
N VAL A 68 11.67 -16.99 5.43
CA VAL A 68 11.67 -16.73 6.86
C VAL A 68 10.64 -17.64 7.51
N LYS A 69 11.12 -18.54 8.36
CA LYS A 69 10.27 -19.44 9.14
C LYS A 69 10.15 -18.84 10.54
N MET A 70 8.97 -18.31 10.84
CA MET A 70 8.66 -17.77 12.16
C MET A 70 8.08 -18.89 13.01
N PRO A 71 8.63 -19.15 14.21
CA PRO A 71 8.05 -20.12 15.11
C PRO A 71 6.64 -19.68 15.50
N LYS A 72 5.76 -20.64 15.67
CA LYS A 72 4.39 -20.46 16.15
C LYS A 72 4.29 -19.44 17.30
N ALA A 73 3.51 -18.39 17.06
CA ALA A 73 3.09 -17.42 18.07
C ALA A 73 2.15 -18.06 19.09
N MET A 74 2.15 -17.55 20.33
CA MET A 74 1.22 -18.00 21.37
C MET A 74 -0.24 -17.90 20.85
N GLY A 75 -0.98 -19.01 20.88
CA GLY A 75 -2.37 -19.09 20.42
C GLY A 75 -2.61 -19.48 18.95
N HIS A 76 -1.57 -19.70 18.14
CA HIS A 76 -1.74 -20.12 16.73
C HIS A 76 -1.41 -21.60 16.55
N SER A 77 -2.00 -22.32 15.59
CA SER A 77 -1.74 -23.77 15.44
C SER A 77 -0.47 -24.09 14.65
N ASN A 78 -0.09 -23.21 13.71
CA ASN A 78 0.92 -23.50 12.69
C ASN A 78 2.07 -22.48 12.71
N ASP A 79 3.21 -22.89 12.14
CA ASP A 79 4.31 -21.99 11.81
C ASP A 79 3.92 -21.05 10.67
N PHE A 80 4.57 -19.89 10.63
CA PHE A 80 4.38 -18.91 9.55
C PHE A 80 5.62 -18.88 8.67
N ASN A 81 5.42 -19.01 7.35
CA ASN A 81 6.47 -18.84 6.37
C ASN A 81 6.25 -17.53 5.60
N LEU A 82 7.27 -16.69 5.55
CA LEU A 82 7.27 -15.42 4.82
C LEU A 82 8.42 -15.40 3.82
N THR A 83 8.19 -14.84 2.64
CA THR A 83 9.25 -14.57 1.67
C THR A 83 9.55 -13.07 1.68
N LEU A 84 10.76 -12.70 2.07
CA LEU A 84 11.25 -11.33 2.03
C LEU A 84 12.07 -11.10 0.76
N LYS A 85 11.73 -10.05 0.00
CA LYS A 85 12.56 -9.55 -1.09
C LYS A 85 13.35 -8.34 -0.61
N VAL A 86 14.67 -8.44 -0.65
CA VAL A 86 15.58 -7.35 -0.26
C VAL A 86 16.14 -6.74 -1.54
N ALA A 87 15.93 -5.44 -1.72
CA ALA A 87 16.58 -4.66 -2.77
C ALA A 87 17.46 -3.62 -2.09
N GLY A 88 18.74 -3.58 -2.43
CA GLY A 88 19.59 -2.46 -2.06
C GLY A 88 19.17 -1.22 -2.87
N ASP A 89 19.14 -0.06 -2.23
CA ASP A 89 19.18 1.20 -2.98
C ASP A 89 20.57 1.24 -3.65
N ALA A 90 20.62 0.93 -4.93
CA ALA A 90 21.76 1.30 -5.74
C ALA A 90 21.86 2.83 -5.67
N ALA A 91 22.90 3.34 -5.00
CA ALA A 91 23.23 4.75 -5.04
C ALA A 91 23.23 5.21 -6.50
N PRO A 92 22.69 6.40 -6.82
CA PRO A 92 22.76 6.93 -8.16
C PRO A 92 24.24 7.12 -8.51
N SER A 93 24.80 6.22 -9.31
CA SER A 93 26.12 6.41 -9.90
C SER A 93 26.05 7.61 -10.83
N SER A 94 26.57 8.74 -10.37
CA SER A 94 26.88 9.90 -11.20
C SER A 94 27.97 9.51 -12.20
N SER A 95 27.57 8.91 -13.32
CA SER A 95 28.39 8.88 -14.53
C SER A 95 27.89 9.98 -15.45
N ASN A 96 28.50 11.15 -15.31
CA ASN A 96 28.57 12.13 -16.40
C ASN A 96 29.25 11.46 -17.59
N ASN A 97 28.49 11.21 -18.64
CA ASN A 97 28.98 11.45 -19.98
C ASN A 97 27.78 11.60 -20.91
N ASP A 98 27.64 12.83 -21.41
CA ASP A 98 26.79 13.19 -22.53
C ASP A 98 27.07 12.27 -23.72
N HIS A 99 26.05 11.51 -24.12
CA HIS A 99 25.84 11.27 -25.55
C HIS A 99 24.33 11.31 -25.82
N VAL A 100 23.96 12.36 -26.55
CA VAL A 100 22.62 12.64 -27.04
C VAL A 100 22.30 11.60 -28.12
N GLU A 101 21.43 10.63 -27.82
CA GLU A 101 20.64 9.96 -28.85
C GLU A 101 19.16 9.93 -28.44
N ALA A 102 18.44 10.90 -28.99
CA ALA A 102 17.00 10.99 -28.96
C ALA A 102 16.38 9.77 -29.65
N ARG A 103 15.92 8.79 -28.85
CA ARG A 103 15.08 7.71 -29.35
C ARG A 103 13.63 7.95 -28.94
N THR A 104 12.94 8.64 -29.82
CA THR A 104 11.49 8.87 -29.87
C THR A 104 10.73 7.57 -29.59
N LYS A 105 10.22 7.39 -28.36
CA LYS A 105 9.19 6.38 -28.09
C LYS A 105 7.85 7.10 -27.98
N LYS A 106 7.03 6.88 -29.01
CA LYS A 106 5.65 7.33 -29.17
C LYS A 106 4.82 7.06 -27.89
N PRO A 107 3.83 7.91 -27.58
CA PRO A 107 2.87 7.63 -26.52
C PRO A 107 2.03 6.41 -26.92
N ALA A 108 2.20 5.29 -26.20
CA ALA A 108 1.36 4.11 -26.38
C ALA A 108 0.01 4.36 -25.70
N HIS A 109 -0.98 4.53 -26.57
CA HIS A 109 -2.39 4.59 -26.31
C HIS A 109 -2.88 3.20 -25.83
N LEU A 110 -3.65 3.22 -24.73
CA LEU A 110 -4.90 2.49 -24.54
C LEU A 110 -4.89 0.94 -24.43
N LEU A 111 -5.32 0.46 -23.25
CA LEU A 111 -6.16 -0.72 -23.01
C LEU A 111 -5.83 -1.98 -23.84
N ASP A 112 -4.87 -2.78 -23.39
CA ASP A 112 -4.66 -4.14 -23.87
C ASP A 112 -5.29 -5.14 -22.88
N LEU A 113 -6.52 -5.54 -23.20
CA LEU A 113 -7.19 -6.70 -22.60
C LEU A 113 -6.72 -7.95 -23.35
N GLY A 114 -5.69 -8.61 -22.81
CA GLY A 114 -5.39 -10.01 -23.13
C GLY A 114 -4.06 -10.27 -23.85
N GLY A 115 -2.96 -10.22 -23.10
CA GLY A 115 -1.67 -10.81 -23.47
C GLY A 115 -0.96 -11.39 -22.24
N PRO A 116 -0.23 -12.52 -22.35
CA PRO A 116 0.36 -13.20 -21.20
C PRO A 116 1.51 -12.36 -20.62
N MET A 117 1.30 -11.81 -19.43
CA MET A 117 2.29 -10.99 -18.72
C MET A 117 3.39 -11.86 -18.11
N PRO A 118 4.66 -11.43 -18.16
CA PRO A 118 5.69 -11.93 -17.25
C PRO A 118 5.37 -11.52 -15.81
N ASP A 119 5.64 -12.41 -14.88
CA ASP A 119 5.29 -12.41 -13.44
C ASP A 119 5.98 -11.29 -12.63
N ALA A 120 5.64 -10.04 -12.92
CA ALA A 120 6.10 -8.87 -12.16
C ALA A 120 4.89 -8.09 -11.63
N SER A 121 4.50 -8.40 -10.40
CA SER A 121 3.44 -7.66 -9.70
C SER A 121 3.85 -6.17 -9.56
N PRO A 122 2.98 -5.21 -9.94
CA PRO A 122 3.33 -3.80 -9.95
C PRO A 122 3.66 -3.34 -8.52
N SER A 123 4.71 -2.52 -8.38
CA SER A 123 5.13 -1.97 -7.10
C SER A 123 4.00 -1.13 -6.47
N SER A 124 4.02 -0.98 -5.13
CA SER A 124 3.00 -0.20 -4.42
C SER A 124 2.91 1.24 -4.92
N SER A 125 4.03 1.85 -5.32
CA SER A 125 4.07 3.20 -5.88
C SER A 125 3.43 3.27 -7.26
N GLN A 126 3.62 2.24 -8.09
CA GLN A 126 3.02 2.16 -9.42
C GLN A 126 1.51 1.94 -9.34
N ARG A 127 1.03 1.10 -8.42
CA ARG A 127 -0.42 0.92 -8.17
C ARG A 127 -1.08 2.22 -7.73
N HIS A 128 -0.44 2.98 -6.84
CA HIS A 128 -0.97 4.26 -6.38
C HIS A 128 -1.11 5.27 -7.52
N ARG A 129 -0.09 5.39 -8.38
CA ARG A 129 -0.15 6.28 -9.55
C ARG A 129 -1.25 5.90 -10.53
N LEU A 130 -1.42 4.60 -10.80
CA LEU A 130 -2.48 4.10 -11.67
C LEU A 130 -3.86 4.39 -11.10
N ALA A 131 -4.06 4.20 -9.78
CA ALA A 131 -5.31 4.52 -9.10
C ALA A 131 -5.65 6.02 -9.19
N LEU A 132 -4.67 6.92 -9.00
CA LEU A 132 -4.88 8.37 -9.12
C LEU A 132 -5.22 8.78 -10.57
N ALA A 133 -4.56 8.18 -11.56
CA ALA A 133 -4.85 8.43 -12.96
C ALA A 133 -6.26 7.97 -13.34
N ALA A 134 -6.67 6.78 -12.89
CA ALA A 134 -8.02 6.27 -13.10
C ALA A 134 -9.07 7.15 -12.41
N GLN A 135 -8.82 7.60 -11.18
CA GLN A 135 -9.73 8.50 -10.46
C GLN A 135 -9.88 9.83 -11.20
N SER A 136 -8.77 10.44 -11.63
CA SER A 136 -8.80 11.70 -12.38
C SER A 136 -9.62 11.57 -13.67
N TYR A 137 -9.54 10.45 -14.36
CA TYR A 137 -10.34 10.18 -15.56
C TYR A 137 -11.83 10.05 -15.25
N LEU A 138 -12.19 9.31 -14.20
CA LEU A 138 -13.59 9.17 -13.76
C LEU A 138 -14.21 10.53 -13.38
N ASP A 139 -13.44 11.38 -12.70
CA ASP A 139 -13.88 12.69 -12.25
C ASP A 139 -13.97 13.71 -13.40
N GLN A 140 -12.96 13.76 -14.28
CA GLN A 140 -12.94 14.67 -15.44
C GLN A 140 -14.09 14.42 -16.41
N HIS A 141 -14.45 13.16 -16.61
CA HIS A 141 -15.55 12.78 -17.48
C HIS A 141 -16.89 12.66 -16.74
N ALA A 142 -16.94 13.01 -15.44
CA ALA A 142 -18.12 12.92 -14.57
C ALA A 142 -18.84 11.56 -14.68
N LEU A 143 -18.08 10.48 -14.84
CA LEU A 143 -18.62 9.15 -15.12
C LEU A 143 -19.40 8.57 -13.93
N LEU A 144 -18.99 8.90 -12.71
CA LEU A 144 -19.65 8.44 -11.49
C LEU A 144 -21.06 9.05 -11.33
N PRO A 145 -21.23 10.39 -11.38
CA PRO A 145 -22.56 11.00 -11.40
C PRO A 145 -23.43 10.52 -12.57
N TRP A 146 -22.83 10.35 -13.75
CA TRP A 146 -23.55 9.88 -14.94
C TRP A 146 -24.07 8.44 -14.76
N LEU A 147 -23.22 7.52 -14.29
CA LEU A 147 -23.62 6.13 -14.03
C LEU A 147 -24.69 6.06 -12.94
N GLN A 148 -24.58 6.90 -11.91
CA GLN A 148 -25.59 6.99 -10.85
C GLN A 148 -26.95 7.44 -11.41
N GLY A 149 -26.98 8.44 -12.29
CA GLY A 149 -28.20 8.88 -12.97
C GLY A 149 -28.80 7.75 -13.81
N LEU A 150 -27.99 7.10 -14.63
CA LEU A 150 -28.43 5.98 -15.48
C LEU A 150 -29.00 4.83 -14.65
N LEU A 151 -28.37 4.49 -13.52
CA LEU A 151 -28.87 3.45 -12.63
C LEU A 151 -30.19 3.87 -11.97
N GLN A 152 -30.34 5.14 -11.59
CA GLN A 152 -31.58 5.67 -11.02
C GLN A 152 -32.72 5.62 -12.03
N ASP A 153 -32.46 5.99 -13.29
CA ASP A 153 -33.43 5.92 -14.38
C ASP A 153 -33.86 4.46 -14.63
N LEU A 154 -32.90 3.53 -14.66
CA LEU A 154 -33.18 2.10 -14.85
C LEU A 154 -33.97 1.48 -13.69
N ILE A 155 -33.70 1.92 -12.45
CA ILE A 155 -34.46 1.50 -11.26
C ILE A 155 -35.88 2.09 -11.26
N HIS A 156 -36.04 3.30 -11.81
CA HIS A 156 -37.34 3.98 -11.90
C HIS A 156 -38.23 3.33 -12.96
N ASP A 157 -37.70 3.19 -14.18
CA ASP A 157 -38.46 2.72 -15.34
C ASP A 157 -38.65 1.20 -15.35
N ARG A 158 -37.78 0.46 -14.63
CA ARG A 158 -37.76 -1.02 -14.56
C ARG A 158 -38.14 -1.68 -15.89
N PRO A 159 -37.41 -1.37 -16.97
CA PRO A 159 -37.75 -1.91 -18.28
C PRO A 159 -37.67 -3.43 -18.26
N GLN A 160 -38.52 -4.07 -19.06
CA GLN A 160 -38.55 -5.52 -19.17
C GLN A 160 -37.29 -6.08 -19.83
N ASP A 161 -36.57 -5.24 -20.59
CA ASP A 161 -35.24 -5.51 -21.14
C ASP A 161 -34.31 -4.30 -20.90
N PRO A 162 -33.28 -4.42 -20.03
CA PRO A 162 -32.38 -3.34 -19.67
C PRO A 162 -31.10 -3.25 -20.52
N TRP A 163 -31.00 -4.04 -21.60
CA TRP A 163 -29.82 -4.17 -22.46
C TRP A 163 -30.09 -3.70 -23.90
#